data_AF-A0A287D451-F1
#
_entry.id   AF-A0A287D451-F1
#
_cell.length_a   1.000
_cell.length_b   1.000
_cell.length_c   1.000
_cell.angle_alpha   90.00
_cell.angle_beta   90.00
_cell.angle_gamma   90.00
#
_symmetry.space_group_name_H-M   'P 1'
#
loop_
_entity.id
_entity.type
_entity.pdbx_description
1 polymer ?
#
loop_
_entity_poly.entity_id
_entity_poly.type
_entity_poly.pdbx_seq_one_letter_code
_entity_poly.pdbx_strand_id
1 'polypeptide(L)'
;SHIETAINLAIPGLMLRRLRKGNLPIRSIIPNHADKERFATRCKAATVLLYDEATAEWQPEPGAPASVLGLLLQKLRDDGCQAYYLQGGFNKFQTEYSEHCETNVDSSSSPSGSPPTSVLGLGGLRISSDCSDGESDRELPSSATESDGSPVPSSQPAFPVQILPYLYLGCAKDSTNLDVLGKYGIKYILNVTPNLPNAFHGGEFTYKQIPISDHWSQNLSQFFPEAISFI
;
A
#
# COMPACT_ATOMS: atom_id res chain seq x y z
N SER A 1 5.72 6.20 -10.40
CA SER A 1 6.91 6.98 -10.79
C SER A 1 7.41 7.76 -9.59
N HIS A 2 8.69 8.07 -9.53
CA HIS A 2 9.30 8.82 -8.41
C HIS A 2 10.53 9.58 -8.90
N ILE A 3 11.06 10.50 -8.11
CA ILE A 3 12.30 11.20 -8.45
C ILE A 3 13.46 10.21 -8.36
N GLU A 4 14.41 10.32 -9.29
CA GLU A 4 15.61 9.47 -9.33
C GLU A 4 16.29 9.35 -7.97
N THR A 5 16.62 8.12 -7.60
CA THR A 5 17.32 7.80 -6.34
C THR A 5 16.58 8.16 -5.04
N ALA A 6 15.29 8.52 -5.11
CA ALA A 6 14.50 8.86 -3.93
C ALA A 6 14.24 7.64 -3.03
N ILE A 7 14.23 7.88 -1.72
CA ILE A 7 13.93 6.86 -0.71
C ILE A 7 12.43 6.92 -0.41
N ASN A 8 11.69 5.86 -0.79
CA ASN A 8 10.27 5.77 -0.50
C ASN A 8 10.02 5.41 0.97
N LEU A 9 9.19 6.22 1.64
CA LEU A 9 8.82 6.04 3.04
C LEU A 9 7.36 5.63 3.16
N ALA A 10 7.11 4.43 3.65
CA ALA A 10 5.79 3.99 4.10
C ALA A 10 5.75 4.03 5.63
N ILE A 11 4.85 4.83 6.21
CA ILE A 11 4.76 5.03 7.65
C ILE A 11 3.44 4.43 8.17
N PRO A 12 3.45 3.20 8.72
CA PRO A 12 2.29 2.59 9.35
C PRO A 12 1.70 3.47 10.45
N GLY A 13 0.38 3.37 10.69
CA GLY A 13 -0.32 4.21 11.67
C GLY A 13 0.27 4.15 13.08
N LEU A 14 0.77 2.98 13.51
CA LEU A 14 1.45 2.82 14.79
C LEU A 14 2.77 3.62 14.86
N MET A 15 3.56 3.60 13.78
CA MET A 15 4.80 4.38 13.69
C MET A 15 4.49 5.88 13.61
N LEU A 16 3.45 6.27 12.87
CA LEU A 16 3.02 7.67 12.81
C LEU A 16 2.62 8.21 14.19
N ARG A 17 1.92 7.39 15.02
CA ARG A 17 1.61 7.73 16.42
C ARG A 17 2.88 7.93 17.25
N ARG A 18 3.90 7.11 17.06
CA ARG A 18 5.19 7.24 17.77
C ARG A 18 5.98 8.46 17.29
N LEU A 19 5.94 8.76 16.00
CA LEU A 19 6.56 9.94 15.39
C LEU A 19 5.95 11.24 15.95
N ARG A 20 4.61 11.31 16.05
CA ARG A 20 3.89 12.44 16.68
C ARG A 20 4.28 12.67 18.14
N LYS A 21 4.64 11.61 18.86
CA LYS A 21 5.11 11.69 20.25
C LYS A 21 6.61 12.02 20.38
N GLY A 22 7.34 12.12 19.28
CA GLY A 22 8.79 12.36 19.26
C GLY A 22 9.67 11.14 19.55
N ASN A 23 9.08 9.97 19.83
CA ASN A 23 9.78 8.76 20.30
C ASN A 23 10.16 7.79 19.16
N LEU A 24 10.38 8.31 17.95
CA LEU A 24 10.73 7.51 16.79
C LEU A 24 11.87 8.17 15.99
N PRO A 25 13.04 7.51 15.85
CA PRO A 25 14.12 8.02 15.02
C PRO A 25 13.81 7.81 13.53
N ILE A 26 14.18 8.78 12.67
CA ILE A 26 13.93 8.70 11.21
C ILE A 26 14.57 7.47 10.56
N ARG A 27 15.70 6.99 11.07
CA ARG A 27 16.33 5.76 10.57
C ARG A 27 15.44 4.51 10.69
N SER A 28 14.46 4.52 11.60
CA SER A 28 13.55 3.39 11.79
C SER A 28 12.43 3.32 10.76
N ILE A 29 12.09 4.43 10.10
CA ILE A 29 11.04 4.47 9.05
C ILE A 29 11.58 4.18 7.65
N ILE A 30 12.91 4.13 7.48
CA ILE A 30 13.54 3.76 6.21
C ILE A 30 13.41 2.24 6.04
N PRO A 31 12.92 1.73 4.89
CA PRO A 31 12.57 0.32 4.76
C PRO A 31 13.79 -0.60 4.63
N ASN A 32 14.72 -0.30 3.72
CA ASN A 32 15.83 -1.21 3.43
C ASN A 32 17.13 -0.78 4.17
N HIS A 33 18.07 -1.73 4.32
CA HIS A 33 19.33 -1.47 5.01
C HIS A 33 20.28 -0.56 4.20
N ALA A 34 20.27 -0.69 2.87
CA ALA A 34 21.13 0.11 2.00
C ALA A 34 20.83 1.61 2.10
N ASP A 35 19.54 1.99 2.07
CA ASP A 35 19.06 3.35 2.23
C ASP A 35 19.24 3.85 3.65
N LYS A 36 19.14 2.97 4.66
CA LYS A 36 19.48 3.34 6.05
C LYS A 36 20.93 3.79 6.15
N GLU A 37 21.86 3.03 5.59
CA GLU A 37 23.28 3.37 5.58
C GLU A 37 23.54 4.61 4.72
N ARG A 38 22.95 4.70 3.52
CA ARG A 38 23.09 5.86 2.64
C ARG A 38 22.59 7.14 3.33
N PHE A 39 21.43 7.08 3.97
CA PHE A 39 20.89 8.18 4.76
C PHE A 39 21.80 8.46 5.97
N ALA A 40 22.29 7.42 6.65
CA ALA A 40 23.14 7.56 7.82
C ALA A 40 24.41 8.37 7.56
N THR A 41 25.06 8.12 6.43
CA THR A 41 26.29 8.80 6.03
C THR A 41 26.02 10.23 5.55
N ARG A 42 24.87 10.48 4.92
CA ARG A 42 24.60 11.75 4.22
C ARG A 42 23.72 12.73 4.99
N CYS A 43 22.92 12.30 5.96
CA CYS A 43 21.87 13.13 6.55
C CYS A 43 22.37 14.43 7.20
N LYS A 44 23.61 14.44 7.71
CA LYS A 44 24.24 15.64 8.31
C LYS A 44 25.16 16.40 7.37
N ALA A 45 25.54 15.79 6.25
CA ALA A 45 26.51 16.35 5.30
C ALA A 45 25.85 16.91 4.03
N ALA A 46 24.65 16.44 3.70
CA ALA A 46 23.92 16.80 2.50
C ALA A 46 22.54 17.37 2.83
N THR A 47 21.98 18.12 1.88
CA THR A 47 20.61 18.59 1.91
C THR A 47 19.64 17.41 1.78
N VAL A 48 18.69 17.31 2.71
CA VAL A 48 17.61 16.32 2.67
C VAL A 48 16.36 16.99 2.11
N LEU A 49 15.90 16.52 0.95
CA LEU A 49 14.68 17.01 0.31
C LEU A 49 13.55 16.01 0.52
N LEU A 50 12.43 16.48 1.04
CA LEU A 50 11.20 15.70 1.17
C LEU A 50 10.19 16.14 0.10
N TYR A 51 9.38 15.22 -0.37
CA TYR A 51 8.27 15.54 -1.24
C TYR A 51 7.15 14.54 -1.01
N ASP A 52 5.93 14.97 -1.30
CA ASP A 52 4.77 14.12 -1.44
C ASP A 52 4.17 14.30 -2.84
N GLU A 53 2.91 13.96 -3.05
CA GLU A 53 2.30 14.02 -4.38
C GLU A 53 2.08 15.46 -4.87
N ALA A 54 1.60 16.37 -4.01
CA ALA A 54 1.13 17.68 -4.46
C ALA A 54 1.15 18.82 -3.41
N THR A 55 1.85 18.71 -2.27
CA THR A 55 1.85 19.77 -1.25
C THR A 55 2.48 21.06 -1.78
N ALA A 56 1.65 22.07 -2.04
CA ALA A 56 2.03 23.35 -2.64
C ALA A 56 2.37 24.44 -1.62
N GLU A 57 1.77 24.42 -0.43
CA GLU A 57 2.08 25.41 0.61
C GLU A 57 2.16 24.75 1.98
N TRP A 58 3.26 25.02 2.68
CA TRP A 58 3.40 24.68 4.08
C TRP A 58 2.74 25.79 4.91
N GLN A 59 1.45 25.59 5.24
CA GLN A 59 0.76 26.45 6.21
C GLN A 59 0.69 25.70 7.54
N PRO A 60 1.58 25.98 8.50
CA PRO A 60 1.45 25.46 9.85
C PRO A 60 0.30 26.22 10.51
N GLU A 61 -0.93 25.79 10.25
CA GLU A 61 -2.11 26.32 10.92
C GLU A 61 -1.97 26.03 12.43
N PRO A 62 -1.96 27.06 13.29
CA PRO A 62 -1.84 26.84 14.72
C PRO A 62 -3.04 26.02 15.23
N GLY A 63 -2.77 24.77 15.63
CA GLY A 63 -3.78 23.84 16.13
C GLY A 63 -4.18 22.72 15.15
N ALA A 64 -3.73 22.76 13.88
CA ALA A 64 -3.94 21.64 12.96
C ALA A 64 -3.02 20.46 13.30
N PRO A 65 -3.48 19.20 13.11
CA PRO A 65 -2.60 18.05 13.25
C PRO A 65 -1.47 18.16 12.24
N ALA A 66 -0.22 18.16 12.72
CA ALA A 66 0.94 18.22 11.86
C ALA A 66 0.87 17.13 10.78
N SER A 67 0.98 17.55 9.53
CA SER A 67 1.03 16.63 8.38
C SER A 67 2.24 15.70 8.50
N VAL A 68 2.20 14.54 7.84
CA VAL A 68 3.31 13.58 7.86
C VAL A 68 4.59 14.25 7.35
N LEU A 69 4.49 14.99 6.24
CA LEU A 69 5.60 15.76 5.68
C LEU A 69 6.21 16.72 6.70
N GLY A 70 5.37 17.38 7.50
CA GLY A 70 5.79 18.28 8.57
C GLY A 70 6.48 17.64 9.73
N LEU A 71 5.91 16.54 10.21
CA LEU A 71 6.49 15.76 11.30
C LEU A 71 7.88 15.28 10.91
N LEU A 72 8.05 14.82 9.67
CA LEU A 72 9.35 14.40 9.13
C LEU A 72 10.30 15.58 9.00
N LEU A 73 9.85 16.70 8.42
CA LEU A 73 10.65 17.91 8.24
C LEU A 73 11.16 18.45 9.59
N GLN A 74 10.26 18.56 10.58
CA GLN A 74 10.60 19.01 11.93
C GLN A 74 11.59 18.04 12.58
N LYS A 75 11.31 16.73 12.54
CA LYS A 75 12.16 15.72 13.17
C LYS A 75 13.55 15.67 12.56
N LEU A 76 13.67 15.82 11.24
CA LEU A 76 14.96 15.89 10.56
C LEU A 76 15.78 17.11 10.99
N ARG A 77 15.12 18.27 11.15
CA ARG A 77 15.76 19.48 11.65
C ARG A 77 16.20 19.34 13.10
N ASP A 78 15.36 18.76 13.95
CA ASP A 78 15.69 18.46 15.35
C ASP A 78 16.89 17.51 15.47
N ASP A 79 17.01 16.55 14.53
CA ASP A 79 18.13 15.61 14.44
C ASP A 79 19.40 16.24 13.78
N GLY A 80 19.34 17.52 13.41
CA GLY A 80 20.45 18.32 12.88
C GLY A 80 20.69 18.19 11.37
N CYS A 81 19.68 17.73 10.61
CA CYS A 81 19.76 17.62 9.16
C CYS A 81 19.31 18.93 8.47
N GLN A 82 19.93 19.28 7.34
CA GLN A 82 19.47 20.38 6.50
C GLN A 82 18.28 19.93 5.65
N ALA A 83 17.06 20.04 6.21
CA ALA A 83 15.85 19.50 5.60
C ALA A 83 14.92 20.56 4.98
N TYR A 84 14.51 20.31 3.75
CA TYR A 84 13.60 21.12 2.93
C TYR A 84 12.51 20.25 2.31
N TYR A 85 11.46 20.88 1.79
CA TYR A 85 10.42 20.18 1.04
C TYR A 85 10.29 20.75 -0.37
N LEU A 86 9.79 19.93 -1.29
CA LEU A 86 9.53 20.30 -2.67
C LEU A 86 8.13 20.91 -2.80
N GLN A 87 8.08 22.20 -3.14
CA GLN A 87 6.83 22.91 -3.32
C GLN A 87 6.08 22.41 -4.57
N GLY A 88 4.83 21.99 -4.41
CA GLY A 88 3.99 21.42 -5.46
C GLY A 88 4.14 19.91 -5.62
N GLY A 89 4.95 19.27 -4.77
CA GLY A 89 5.16 17.83 -4.74
C GLY A 89 5.70 17.24 -6.05
N PHE A 90 5.54 15.93 -6.18
CA PHE A 90 5.96 15.16 -7.35
C PHE A 90 5.22 15.59 -8.63
N ASN A 91 3.94 15.96 -8.53
CA ASN A 91 3.13 16.37 -9.69
C ASN A 91 3.70 17.60 -10.41
N LYS A 92 4.17 18.60 -9.65
CA LYS A 92 4.84 19.75 -10.26
C LYS A 92 6.20 19.36 -10.81
N PHE A 93 6.99 18.60 -10.04
CA PHE A 93 8.34 18.21 -10.43
C PHE A 93 8.36 17.39 -11.72
N GLN A 94 7.49 16.38 -11.87
CA GLN A 94 7.44 15.55 -13.07
C GLN A 94 7.07 16.35 -14.33
N THR A 95 6.33 17.44 -14.17
CA THR A 95 5.91 18.29 -15.30
C THR A 95 7.06 19.16 -15.79
N GLU A 96 7.92 19.60 -14.87
CA GLU A 96 9.05 20.50 -15.16
C GLU A 96 10.37 19.76 -15.42
N TYR A 97 10.54 18.56 -14.84
CA TYR A 97 11.80 17.77 -14.80
C TYR A 97 11.53 16.27 -15.01
N SER A 98 10.82 15.93 -16.08
CA SER A 98 10.43 14.55 -16.39
C SER A 98 11.62 13.59 -16.57
N GLU A 99 12.76 14.11 -17.03
CA GLU A 99 14.02 13.39 -17.24
C GLU A 99 14.68 12.91 -15.95
N HIS A 100 14.30 13.49 -14.81
CA HIS A 100 14.79 13.13 -13.48
C HIS A 100 13.81 12.24 -12.71
N CYS A 101 12.86 11.61 -13.42
CA CYS A 101 11.85 10.74 -12.84
C CYS A 101 12.03 9.28 -13.29
N GLU A 102 12.14 8.37 -12.34
CA GLU A 102 12.09 6.93 -12.59
C GLU A 102 10.61 6.51 -12.75
N THR A 103 10.26 6.15 -13.97
CA THR A 103 9.03 5.41 -14.29
C THR A 103 9.39 3.94 -14.29
N ASN A 104 8.62 3.11 -13.57
CA ASN A 104 8.86 1.66 -13.56
C ASN A 104 8.33 1.09 -14.89
N VAL A 105 9.00 1.42 -15.98
CA VAL A 105 8.81 0.80 -17.29
C VAL A 105 9.88 -0.28 -17.39
N ASP A 106 9.45 -1.53 -17.23
CA ASP A 106 10.31 -2.69 -17.39
C ASP A 106 11.14 -2.53 -18.68
N SER A 107 12.45 -2.52 -18.52
CA SER A 107 13.40 -2.48 -19.61
C SER A 107 13.39 -3.82 -20.34
N SER A 108 12.41 -4.00 -21.23
CA SER A 108 12.52 -4.88 -22.39
C SER A 108 12.31 -4.03 -23.64
N SER A 109 13.43 -3.68 -24.27
CA SER A 109 13.49 -3.03 -25.58
C SER A 109 12.72 -3.85 -26.62
N SER A 110 11.67 -3.27 -27.19
CA SER A 110 11.14 -3.61 -28.51
C SER A 110 10.49 -2.36 -29.12
N PRO A 111 10.85 -1.95 -30.35
CA PRO A 111 10.32 -0.75 -30.97
C PRO A 111 9.03 -1.11 -31.71
N SER A 112 7.87 -0.81 -31.14
CA SER A 112 6.65 -0.65 -31.92
C SER A 112 5.66 0.23 -31.19
N GLY A 113 5.26 1.33 -31.85
CA GLY A 113 4.41 2.36 -31.30
C GLY A 113 3.05 1.83 -30.84
N SER A 114 2.79 1.98 -29.55
CA SER A 114 1.45 2.15 -28.97
C SER A 114 1.61 2.76 -27.57
N PRO A 115 0.69 3.63 -27.12
CA PRO A 115 0.80 4.27 -25.81
C PRO A 115 0.63 3.22 -24.69
N PRO A 116 1.42 3.27 -23.61
CA PRO A 116 1.24 2.34 -22.50
C PRO A 116 -0.10 2.60 -21.82
N THR A 117 -0.93 1.57 -21.72
CA THR A 117 -2.16 1.58 -20.93
C THR A 117 -1.78 1.66 -19.46
N SER A 118 -2.03 2.81 -18.85
CA SER A 118 -1.96 3.00 -17.41
C SER A 118 -2.81 1.92 -16.73
N VAL A 119 -2.22 1.16 -15.81
CA VAL A 119 -2.97 0.28 -14.90
C VAL A 119 -3.76 1.17 -13.95
N LEU A 120 -4.91 1.63 -14.41
CA LEU A 120 -5.92 2.32 -13.62
C LEU A 120 -6.64 1.26 -12.77
N GLY A 121 -6.39 1.20 -11.45
CA GLY A 121 -7.25 0.36 -10.61
C GLY A 121 -6.83 0.05 -9.18
N LEU A 122 -5.59 0.32 -8.75
CA LEU A 122 -5.16 -0.03 -7.39
C LEU A 122 -5.49 1.02 -6.31
N GLY A 123 -5.96 2.21 -6.70
CA GLY A 123 -6.23 3.33 -5.79
C GLY A 123 -7.44 3.17 -4.85
N GLY A 124 -8.19 2.07 -4.95
CA GLY A 124 -9.41 1.82 -4.17
C GLY A 124 -9.32 0.70 -3.13
N LEU A 125 -8.21 -0.03 -3.05
CA LEU A 125 -8.08 -1.17 -2.12
C LEU A 125 -7.78 -0.68 -0.70
N ARG A 126 -8.81 -0.59 0.14
CA ARG A 126 -8.66 -0.46 1.59
C ARG A 126 -8.45 -1.85 2.19
N ILE A 127 -7.30 -2.08 2.82
CA ILE A 127 -7.08 -3.26 3.66
C ILE A 127 -7.86 -3.04 4.97
N SER A 128 -9.12 -3.48 5.00
CA SER A 128 -9.93 -3.47 6.20
C SER A 128 -9.46 -4.59 7.13
N SER A 129 -8.86 -4.20 8.27
CA SER A 129 -8.31 -5.12 9.28
C SER A 129 -9.38 -5.68 10.23
N ASP A 130 -10.58 -5.99 9.72
CA ASP A 130 -11.65 -6.60 10.52
C ASP A 130 -11.71 -8.10 10.22
N CYS A 131 -10.73 -8.83 10.76
CA CYS A 131 -10.74 -10.28 10.88
C CYS A 131 -10.68 -10.62 12.37
N SER A 132 -11.76 -10.35 13.11
CA SER A 132 -11.97 -10.99 14.42
C SER A 132 -12.90 -12.17 14.23
N ASP A 133 -12.40 -13.34 14.59
CA ASP A 133 -13.20 -14.49 15.01
C ASP A 133 -14.06 -14.05 16.20
N GLY A 134 -15.37 -14.20 16.04
CA GLY A 134 -16.34 -13.81 17.04
C GLY A 134 -17.66 -14.50 16.73
N GLU A 135 -17.78 -15.72 17.24
CA GLU A 135 -19.03 -16.46 17.28
C GLU A 135 -19.99 -15.69 18.19
N SER A 136 -21.13 -15.22 17.67
CA SER A 136 -22.33 -15.03 18.48
C SER A 136 -23.58 -14.97 17.62
N ASP A 137 -24.35 -16.04 17.68
CA ASP A 137 -25.80 -16.02 17.48
C ASP A 137 -26.45 -14.92 18.33
N ARG A 138 -27.47 -14.25 17.77
CA ARG A 138 -28.85 -14.13 18.31
C ARG A 138 -29.60 -12.88 17.77
N GLU A 139 -30.61 -13.17 16.96
CA GLU A 139 -31.99 -12.65 16.96
C GLU A 139 -32.28 -11.12 17.08
N LEU A 140 -32.94 -10.61 16.01
CA LEU A 140 -33.81 -9.42 15.93
C LEU A 140 -35.00 -9.50 16.93
N PRO A 141 -35.69 -8.40 17.34
CA PRO A 141 -36.40 -7.52 16.39
C PRO A 141 -36.66 -6.02 16.74
N SER A 142 -36.97 -5.27 15.66
CA SER A 142 -37.86 -4.10 15.47
C SER A 142 -37.90 -2.92 16.45
N SER A 143 -37.69 -1.69 15.94
CA SER A 143 -38.71 -0.62 15.92
C SER A 143 -38.28 0.60 15.08
N ALA A 144 -39.29 1.28 14.55
CA ALA A 144 -39.26 2.28 13.49
C ALA A 144 -38.69 3.65 13.91
N THR A 145 -38.03 4.32 12.96
CA THR A 145 -38.21 5.76 12.68
C THR A 145 -37.85 6.04 11.22
N GLU A 146 -38.87 6.35 10.43
CA GLU A 146 -38.77 7.09 9.17
C GLU A 146 -37.88 8.34 9.33
N SER A 147 -36.81 8.43 8.56
CA SER A 147 -36.18 9.71 8.23
C SER A 147 -35.47 9.62 6.89
N ASP A 148 -35.90 10.49 6.00
CA ASP A 148 -35.44 10.70 4.64
C ASP A 148 -33.92 10.92 4.62
N GLY A 149 -33.20 9.96 4.03
CA GLY A 149 -31.76 9.93 3.95
C GLY A 149 -31.36 9.02 2.81
N SER A 150 -31.11 9.62 1.66
CA SER A 150 -30.44 9.10 0.45
C SER A 150 -29.76 7.73 0.62
N PRO A 151 -29.92 6.78 -0.34
CA PRO A 151 -29.14 5.55 -0.31
C PRO A 151 -27.68 5.93 -0.55
N VAL A 152 -26.90 6.05 0.52
CA VAL A 152 -25.45 5.93 0.42
C VAL A 152 -25.25 4.52 -0.09
N PRO A 153 -24.75 4.29 -1.32
CA PRO A 153 -24.38 2.95 -1.68
C PRO A 153 -23.28 2.60 -0.68
N SER A 154 -23.55 1.59 0.15
CA SER A 154 -22.51 0.79 0.75
C SER A 154 -21.79 0.09 -0.41
N SER A 155 -21.04 0.86 -1.20
CA SER A 155 -20.11 0.35 -2.19
C SER A 155 -18.88 -0.17 -1.44
N GLN A 156 -19.12 -1.10 -0.51
CA GLN A 156 -18.10 -2.08 -0.24
C GLN A 156 -17.86 -2.78 -1.56
N PRO A 157 -16.63 -2.77 -2.09
CA PRO A 157 -16.33 -3.49 -3.31
C PRO A 157 -16.75 -4.94 -3.08
N ALA A 158 -17.53 -5.50 -4.02
CA ALA A 158 -17.92 -6.90 -3.94
C ALA A 158 -16.63 -7.74 -3.97
N PHE A 159 -16.32 -8.39 -2.85
CA PHE A 159 -15.21 -9.32 -2.78
C PHE A 159 -15.61 -10.65 -3.46
N PRO A 160 -14.65 -11.32 -4.13
CA PRO A 160 -13.27 -10.92 -4.35
C PRO A 160 -13.14 -9.84 -5.44
N VAL A 161 -12.17 -8.94 -5.26
CA VAL A 161 -11.94 -7.80 -6.18
C VAL A 161 -11.10 -8.24 -7.36
N GLN A 162 -11.58 -7.99 -8.58
CA GLN A 162 -10.81 -8.26 -9.79
C GLN A 162 -9.71 -7.19 -9.98
N ILE A 163 -8.44 -7.60 -9.93
CA ILE A 163 -7.29 -6.70 -10.09
C ILE A 163 -6.71 -6.74 -11.50
N LEU A 164 -6.83 -7.87 -12.19
CA LEU A 164 -6.54 -8.05 -13.62
C LEU A 164 -7.56 -9.01 -14.24
N PRO A 165 -7.65 -9.11 -15.58
CA PRO A 165 -8.42 -10.17 -16.24
C PRO A 165 -8.03 -11.54 -15.65
N TYR A 166 -9.01 -12.27 -15.11
CA TYR A 166 -8.85 -13.59 -14.48
C TYR A 166 -8.04 -13.62 -13.17
N LEU A 167 -7.62 -12.47 -12.63
CA LEU A 167 -6.90 -12.37 -11.36
C LEU A 167 -7.74 -11.62 -10.32
N TYR A 168 -8.05 -12.31 -9.24
CA TYR A 168 -8.91 -11.83 -8.18
C TYR A 168 -8.16 -11.79 -6.85
N LEU A 169 -8.40 -10.73 -6.07
CA LEU A 169 -7.89 -10.55 -4.72
C LEU A 169 -9.04 -10.71 -3.74
N GLY A 170 -8.94 -11.69 -2.84
CA GLY A 170 -9.95 -11.98 -1.83
C GLY A 170 -9.33 -12.31 -0.47
N CYS A 171 -10.17 -12.44 0.54
CA CYS A 171 -9.80 -12.86 1.88
C CYS A 171 -9.98 -14.38 2.07
N ALA A 172 -9.63 -14.89 3.26
CA ALA A 172 -9.80 -16.30 3.62
C ALA A 172 -11.24 -16.80 3.39
N LYS A 173 -12.24 -15.99 3.76
CA LYS A 173 -13.67 -16.34 3.61
C LYS A 173 -14.08 -16.51 2.14
N ASP A 174 -13.51 -15.70 1.25
CA ASP A 174 -13.78 -15.80 -0.19
C ASP A 174 -13.15 -17.07 -0.77
N SER A 175 -11.94 -17.42 -0.31
CA SER A 175 -11.23 -18.62 -0.75
C SER A 175 -11.88 -19.94 -0.31
N THR A 176 -12.80 -19.88 0.66
CA THR A 176 -13.58 -21.03 1.15
C THR A 176 -15.02 -21.03 0.64
N ASN A 177 -15.40 -20.09 -0.22
CA ASN A 177 -16.77 -19.97 -0.72
C ASN A 177 -16.89 -20.56 -2.14
N LEU A 178 -17.43 -21.78 -2.24
CA LEU A 178 -17.57 -22.49 -3.51
C LEU A 178 -18.45 -21.76 -4.51
N ASP A 179 -19.52 -21.09 -4.07
CA ASP A 179 -20.43 -20.36 -4.96
C ASP A 179 -19.73 -19.17 -5.62
N VAL A 180 -18.92 -18.45 -4.84
CA VAL A 180 -18.11 -17.33 -5.32
C VAL A 180 -17.02 -17.82 -6.29
N LEU A 181 -16.27 -18.85 -5.91
CA LEU A 181 -15.22 -19.41 -6.76
C LEU A 181 -15.80 -19.93 -8.07
N GLY A 182 -16.93 -20.64 -8.02
CA GLY A 182 -17.65 -21.15 -9.19
C GLY A 182 -18.18 -20.02 -10.08
N LYS A 183 -18.78 -18.98 -9.49
CA LYS A 183 -19.30 -17.81 -10.23
C LYS A 183 -18.21 -17.10 -11.05
N TYR A 184 -17.00 -16.99 -10.49
CA TYR A 184 -15.86 -16.34 -11.15
C TYR A 184 -14.95 -17.32 -11.90
N GLY A 185 -15.27 -18.62 -11.91
CA GLY A 185 -14.48 -19.65 -12.59
C GLY A 185 -13.08 -19.86 -12.00
N ILE A 186 -12.88 -19.54 -10.72
CA ILE A 186 -11.59 -19.62 -10.04
C ILE A 186 -11.27 -21.08 -9.73
N LYS A 187 -10.11 -21.56 -10.21
CA LYS A 187 -9.62 -22.94 -9.96
C LYS A 187 -8.23 -23.00 -9.32
N TYR A 188 -7.48 -21.90 -9.41
CA TYR A 188 -6.14 -21.77 -8.86
C TYR A 188 -6.19 -20.77 -7.71
N ILE A 189 -5.74 -21.18 -6.53
CA ILE A 189 -5.76 -20.35 -5.32
C ILE A 189 -4.34 -20.25 -4.77
N LEU A 190 -3.79 -19.04 -4.81
CA LEU A 190 -2.50 -18.72 -4.21
C LEU A 190 -2.73 -18.19 -2.80
N ASN A 191 -2.37 -18.98 -1.79
CA ASN A 191 -2.46 -18.62 -0.39
C ASN A 191 -1.13 -18.03 0.10
N VAL A 192 -1.13 -16.74 0.42
CA VAL A 192 0.07 -16.05 0.91
C VAL A 192 0.20 -16.01 2.43
N THR A 193 -0.75 -16.60 3.16
CA THR A 193 -0.82 -16.54 4.63
C THR A 193 -0.08 -17.73 5.25
N PRO A 194 0.85 -17.51 6.20
CA PRO A 194 1.66 -18.58 6.77
C PRO A 194 0.89 -19.57 7.65
N ASN A 195 -0.17 -19.11 8.33
CA ASN A 195 -0.91 -19.90 9.32
C ASN A 195 -2.31 -20.33 8.87
N LEU A 196 -2.64 -20.18 7.59
CA LEU A 196 -3.96 -20.52 7.07
C LEU A 196 -3.86 -21.78 6.20
N PRO A 197 -4.48 -22.90 6.58
CA PRO A 197 -4.53 -24.09 5.73
C PRO A 197 -5.45 -23.86 4.52
N ASN A 198 -5.21 -24.60 3.44
CA ASN A 198 -6.08 -24.58 2.27
C ASN A 198 -7.40 -25.29 2.58
N ALA A 199 -8.52 -24.74 2.09
CA ALA A 199 -9.85 -25.15 2.52
C ALA A 199 -10.36 -26.44 1.85
N PHE A 200 -10.06 -26.63 0.56
CA PHE A 200 -10.57 -27.78 -0.19
C PHE A 200 -9.48 -28.82 -0.43
N HIS A 201 -9.69 -30.02 0.11
CA HIS A 201 -8.85 -31.19 -0.12
C HIS A 201 -9.58 -32.15 -1.07
N GLY A 202 -9.70 -31.74 -2.33
CA GLY A 202 -10.32 -32.51 -3.40
C GLY A 202 -9.96 -31.83 -4.72
N GLY A 203 -9.49 -32.60 -5.72
CA GLY A 203 -8.76 -32.12 -6.91
C GLY A 203 -9.47 -31.16 -7.87
N GLU A 204 -10.53 -30.49 -7.44
CA GLU A 204 -11.22 -29.43 -8.16
C GLU A 204 -10.47 -28.09 -8.13
N PHE A 205 -9.72 -27.83 -7.05
CA PHE A 205 -8.93 -26.62 -6.86
C PHE A 205 -7.45 -26.96 -6.72
N THR A 206 -6.60 -26.23 -7.45
CA THR A 206 -5.16 -26.29 -7.28
C THR A 206 -4.73 -25.19 -6.35
N TYR A 207 -4.07 -25.55 -5.26
CA TYR A 207 -3.56 -24.60 -4.29
C TYR A 207 -2.04 -24.50 -4.37
N LYS A 208 -1.55 -23.29 -4.11
CA LYS A 208 -0.15 -23.07 -3.77
C LYS A 208 -0.07 -22.17 -2.56
N GLN A 209 0.73 -22.55 -1.57
CA GLN A 209 0.97 -21.73 -0.41
C GLN A 209 2.38 -21.14 -0.52
N ILE A 210 2.46 -19.81 -0.48
CA ILE A 210 3.73 -19.09 -0.36
C ILE A 210 3.65 -18.32 0.96
N PRO A 211 4.16 -18.86 2.07
CA PRO A 211 4.00 -18.23 3.38
C PRO A 211 4.81 -16.92 3.45
N ILE A 212 4.11 -15.79 3.33
CA ILE A 212 4.71 -14.46 3.43
C ILE A 212 4.40 -13.89 4.81
N SER A 213 5.44 -13.48 5.53
CA SER A 213 5.26 -12.77 6.80
C SER A 213 4.73 -11.36 6.53
N ASP A 214 3.74 -10.91 7.30
CA ASP A 214 3.18 -9.55 7.27
C ASP A 214 4.12 -8.54 7.96
N HIS A 215 5.41 -8.63 7.63
CA HIS A 215 6.44 -7.74 8.14
C HIS A 215 6.91 -6.82 7.03
N TRP A 216 6.95 -5.52 7.32
CA TRP A 216 7.31 -4.46 6.37
C TRP A 216 8.71 -4.60 5.75
N SER A 217 9.61 -5.38 6.37
CA SER A 217 10.96 -5.64 5.86
C SER A 217 11.06 -6.92 5.01
N GLN A 218 9.95 -7.62 4.75
CA GLN A 218 9.95 -8.85 3.97
C GLN A 218 10.20 -8.51 2.49
N ASN A 219 11.18 -9.16 1.88
CA ASN A 219 11.41 -9.00 0.45
C ASN A 219 10.35 -9.79 -0.33
N LEU A 220 9.32 -9.11 -0.85
CA LEU A 220 8.25 -9.75 -1.64
C LEU A 220 8.73 -10.23 -3.02
N SER A 221 9.71 -9.53 -3.60
CA SER A 221 10.16 -9.77 -4.98
C SER A 221 10.73 -11.18 -5.19
N GLN A 222 11.32 -11.77 -4.16
CA GLN A 222 11.87 -13.13 -4.23
C GLN A 222 10.80 -14.20 -4.49
N PHE A 223 9.54 -13.91 -4.15
CA PHE A 223 8.41 -14.83 -4.32
C PHE A 223 7.70 -14.66 -5.66
N PHE A 224 7.98 -13.58 -6.41
CA PHE A 224 7.29 -13.32 -7.67
C PHE A 224 7.51 -14.41 -8.71
N PRO A 225 8.74 -14.93 -8.94
CA PRO A 225 8.93 -16.00 -9.92
C PRO A 225 8.08 -17.24 -9.59
N GLU A 226 7.97 -17.57 -8.31
CA GLU A 226 7.23 -18.73 -7.84
C GLU A 226 5.71 -18.54 -7.96
N ALA A 227 5.21 -17.35 -7.65
CA ALA A 227 3.81 -16.98 -7.77
C ALA A 227 3.37 -16.90 -9.24
N ILE A 228 4.17 -16.26 -10.09
CA ILE A 228 3.91 -16.11 -11.52
C ILE A 228 3.92 -17.47 -12.22
N SER A 229 4.82 -18.39 -11.85
CA SER A 229 4.83 -19.74 -12.43
C SER A 229 3.60 -20.57 -12.07
N PHE A 230 2.84 -20.18 -11.05
CA PHE A 230 1.67 -20.92 -10.59
C PHE A 230 0.36 -20.41 -11.18
N ILE A 231 0.27 -19.10 -11.42
CA ILE A 231 -0.89 -18.42 -12.01
C ILE A 231 -0.87 -18.63 -13.53
#